data_AF-A0A964V091-F1
#
_entry.id   AF-A0A964V091-F1
#
_cell.length_a   1.000
_cell.length_b   1.000
_cell.length_c   1.000
_cell.angle_alpha   90.00
_cell.angle_beta   90.00
_cell.angle_gamma   90.00
#
_symmetry.space_group_name_H-M   'P 1'
#
loop_
_entity.id
_entity.type
_entity.pdbx_description
1 polymer ?
#
loop_
_entity_poly.entity_id
_entity_poly.type
_entity_poly.pdbx_seq_one_letter_code
_entity_poly.pdbx_strand_id
1 'polypeptide(L)'
;MKVSPLLDAYSPAEFVYGERAGMQIALARSAPITAHAGLADLSALRKWMLFGSGVPTLLSKNFALPALFSRAVGAGSWVARVGAGRYLLSEDTQRVGEIEEPAMRDVTVLTQSWVEFAIFGAMTTEILSELCTTNLAQYPMNAWIPTLLADSEVAIYRCPATQHHRVVCAPAEGLYLFSTIAGLAKELGGELLGFDDYCKTNVL
;
A
#
# COMPACT_ATOMS: atom_id res chain seq x y z
N MET A 1 -6.73 -6.92 19.52
CA MET A 1 -5.96 -7.43 18.37
C MET A 1 -6.63 -6.91 17.10
N LYS A 2 -5.89 -6.22 16.21
CA LYS A 2 -6.45 -5.78 14.91
C LYS A 2 -6.31 -6.94 13.92
N VAL A 3 -7.24 -7.07 12.99
CA VAL A 3 -7.20 -8.09 11.93
C VAL A 3 -7.20 -7.35 10.59
N SER A 4 -6.39 -7.83 9.63
CA SER A 4 -6.41 -7.26 8.29
C SER A 4 -7.80 -7.44 7.65
N PRO A 5 -8.38 -6.42 7.00
CA PRO A 5 -9.61 -6.57 6.23
C PRO A 5 -9.50 -7.56 5.07
N LEU A 6 -8.28 -7.94 4.68
CA LEU A 6 -8.02 -8.86 3.58
C LEU A 6 -7.71 -10.29 4.05
N LEU A 7 -7.66 -10.55 5.36
CA LEU A 7 -7.24 -11.87 5.88
C LEU A 7 -8.12 -13.02 5.35
N ASP A 8 -9.42 -12.77 5.18
CA ASP A 8 -10.38 -13.76 4.67
C ASP A 8 -10.14 -14.16 3.20
N ALA A 9 -9.37 -13.37 2.44
CA ALA A 9 -8.96 -13.74 1.08
C ALA A 9 -7.85 -14.81 1.07
N TYR A 10 -7.23 -15.10 2.21
CA TYR A 10 -6.15 -16.06 2.36
C TYR A 10 -6.66 -17.35 3.00
N SER A 11 -6.34 -18.51 2.43
CA SER A 11 -6.68 -19.79 3.06
C SER A 11 -5.67 -20.16 4.16
N PRO A 12 -6.11 -20.53 5.39
CA PRO A 12 -5.20 -20.98 6.44
C PRO A 12 -4.53 -22.33 6.12
N ALA A 13 -5.02 -23.07 5.11
CA ALA A 13 -4.36 -24.27 4.61
C ALA A 13 -3.16 -23.95 3.71
N GLU A 14 -3.15 -22.78 3.08
CA GLU A 14 -2.15 -22.37 2.10
C GLU A 14 -1.18 -21.32 2.64
N PHE A 15 -1.53 -20.65 3.75
CA PHE A 15 -0.76 -19.55 4.33
C PHE A 15 -0.52 -19.73 5.82
N VAL A 16 0.65 -19.29 6.25
CA VAL A 16 1.01 -19.09 7.65
C VAL A 16 0.52 -17.71 8.07
N TYR A 17 -0.38 -17.66 9.06
CA TYR A 17 -0.83 -16.41 9.65
C TYR A 17 0.08 -15.99 10.81
N GLY A 18 0.14 -14.69 11.08
CA GLY A 18 0.82 -14.15 12.25
C GLY A 18 0.56 -12.66 12.40
N GLU A 19 1.47 -11.95 13.07
CA GLU A 19 1.28 -10.54 13.41
C GLU A 19 2.37 -9.64 12.81
N ARG A 20 1.95 -8.52 12.23
CA ARG A 20 2.81 -7.40 11.83
C ARG A 20 2.20 -6.09 12.35
N ALA A 21 3.00 -5.29 13.03
CA ALA A 21 2.58 -4.00 13.61
C ALA A 21 1.26 -4.04 14.42
N GLY A 22 1.01 -5.12 15.18
CA GLY A 22 -0.22 -5.27 15.97
C GLY A 22 -1.46 -5.73 15.19
N MET A 23 -1.29 -6.09 13.91
CA MET A 23 -2.34 -6.59 13.02
C MET A 23 -2.08 -8.05 12.63
N GLN A 24 -3.10 -8.89 12.77
CA GLN A 24 -3.11 -10.26 12.26
C GLN A 24 -3.22 -10.25 10.73
N ILE A 25 -2.31 -10.93 10.05
CA ILE A 25 -2.17 -10.96 8.58
C ILE A 25 -1.61 -12.32 8.10
N ALA A 26 -1.79 -12.65 6.82
CA ALA A 26 -1.07 -13.73 6.18
C ALA A 26 0.41 -13.34 5.98
N LEU A 27 1.33 -14.04 6.65
CA LEU A 27 2.77 -13.72 6.63
C LEU A 27 3.47 -14.35 5.44
N ALA A 28 3.21 -15.63 5.18
CA ALA A 28 3.89 -16.38 4.13
C ALA A 28 3.02 -17.50 3.58
N ARG A 29 3.30 -17.96 2.37
CA ARG A 29 2.77 -19.21 1.83
C ARG A 29 3.41 -20.40 2.53
N SER A 30 2.62 -21.44 2.76
CA SER A 30 3.08 -22.72 3.29
C SER A 30 3.90 -23.51 2.25
N ALA A 31 3.63 -23.28 0.96
CA ALA A 31 4.34 -23.88 -0.16
C ALA A 31 5.27 -22.85 -0.83
N PRO A 32 6.36 -23.29 -1.52
CA PRO A 32 7.21 -22.39 -2.29
C PRO A 32 6.42 -21.56 -3.31
N ILE A 33 6.75 -20.27 -3.39
CA ILE A 33 6.20 -19.35 -4.39
C ILE A 33 6.76 -19.74 -5.75
N THR A 34 5.90 -19.86 -6.76
CA THR A 34 6.32 -20.23 -8.10
C THR A 34 6.10 -19.11 -9.11
N ALA A 35 5.19 -18.18 -8.82
CA ALA A 35 4.92 -17.04 -9.67
C ALA A 35 5.81 -15.83 -9.34
N HIS A 36 6.28 -15.16 -10.39
CA HIS A 36 6.94 -13.85 -10.31
C HIS A 36 5.96 -12.67 -10.41
N ALA A 37 4.66 -12.97 -10.34
CA ALA A 37 3.58 -12.00 -10.39
C ALA A 37 2.52 -12.38 -9.36
N GLY A 38 1.93 -11.39 -8.71
CA GLY A 38 1.00 -11.66 -7.62
C GLY A 38 0.36 -10.45 -7.00
N LEU A 39 -0.36 -10.72 -5.92
CA LEU A 39 -0.83 -9.73 -4.97
C LEU A 39 -0.31 -10.02 -3.57
N ALA A 40 -0.16 -8.98 -2.76
CA ALA A 40 0.16 -9.11 -1.35
C ALA A 40 -0.58 -8.07 -0.52
N ASP A 41 -1.18 -8.50 0.59
CA ASP A 41 -1.75 -7.63 1.59
C ASP A 41 -0.65 -6.88 2.35
N LEU A 42 -0.72 -5.56 2.32
CA LEU A 42 0.17 -4.62 3.02
C LEU A 42 -0.60 -3.77 4.03
N SER A 43 -1.79 -4.19 4.43
CA SER A 43 -2.67 -3.44 5.36
C SER A 43 -2.02 -3.25 6.73
N ALA A 44 -1.08 -4.13 7.10
CA ALA A 44 -0.27 -4.02 8.31
C ALA A 44 0.74 -2.85 8.30
N LEU A 45 1.01 -2.22 7.15
CA LEU A 45 1.81 -0.99 7.10
C LEU A 45 1.12 0.14 7.87
N ARG A 46 1.90 0.91 8.63
CA ARG A 46 1.39 2.03 9.42
C ARG A 46 1.06 3.18 8.49
N LYS A 47 -0.13 3.76 8.66
CA LYS A 47 -0.61 4.87 7.84
C LYS A 47 -1.05 6.03 8.71
N TRP A 48 -0.61 7.23 8.36
CA TRP A 48 -0.99 8.46 9.04
C TRP A 48 -1.47 9.51 8.06
N MET A 49 -2.59 10.15 8.41
CA MET A 49 -3.02 11.39 7.80
C MET A 49 -2.58 12.56 8.67
N LEU A 50 -1.82 13.47 8.08
CA LEU A 50 -1.22 14.63 8.72
C LEU A 50 -1.91 15.89 8.20
N PHE A 51 -2.33 16.77 9.09
CA PHE A 51 -3.00 18.03 8.77
C PHE A 51 -2.30 19.22 9.41
N GLY A 52 -2.32 20.36 8.72
CA GLY A 52 -1.92 21.65 9.26
C GLY A 52 -0.72 22.28 8.56
N SER A 53 -0.49 23.56 8.85
CA SER A 53 0.58 24.36 8.24
C SER A 53 1.98 23.92 8.69
N GLY A 54 2.09 23.26 9.85
CA GLY A 54 3.36 22.75 10.36
C GLY A 54 3.82 21.43 9.73
N VAL A 55 2.95 20.74 8.97
CA VAL A 55 3.25 19.40 8.42
C VAL A 55 4.45 19.39 7.48
N PRO A 56 4.61 20.34 6.53
CA PRO A 56 5.81 20.39 5.68
C PRO A 56 7.10 20.47 6.51
N THR A 57 7.13 21.33 7.53
CA THR A 57 8.29 21.48 8.42
C THR A 57 8.54 20.20 9.22
N LEU A 58 7.50 19.56 9.76
CA LEU A 58 7.61 18.27 10.46
C LEU A 58 8.25 17.21 9.56
N LEU A 59 7.65 17.01 8.38
CA LEU A 59 8.10 15.99 7.43
C LEU A 59 9.52 16.29 6.94
N SER A 60 9.88 17.56 6.70
CA SER A 60 11.22 17.96 6.23
C SER A 60 12.36 17.59 7.18
N LYS A 61 12.08 17.38 8.47
CA LYS A 61 13.08 16.93 9.45
C LYS A 61 13.47 15.48 9.25
N ASN A 62 12.55 14.66 8.74
CA ASN A 62 12.72 13.22 8.61
C ASN A 62 12.88 12.78 7.15
N PHE A 63 12.27 13.52 6.21
CA PHE A 63 12.20 13.18 4.79
C PHE A 63 12.29 14.42 3.92
N ALA A 64 12.89 14.30 2.74
CA ALA A 64 12.70 15.32 1.72
C ALA A 64 11.23 15.32 1.28
N LEU A 65 10.59 16.48 1.29
CA LEU A 65 9.19 16.60 0.86
C LEU A 65 9.03 16.26 -0.63
N PRO A 66 7.84 15.79 -1.04
CA PRO A 66 7.52 15.66 -2.45
C PRO A 66 7.48 17.06 -3.07
N ALA A 67 8.18 17.25 -4.19
CA ALA A 67 8.11 18.50 -4.97
C ALA A 67 6.72 18.70 -5.59
N LEU A 68 5.99 17.61 -5.82
CA LEU A 68 4.63 17.59 -6.35
C LEU A 68 3.67 16.87 -5.39
N PHE A 69 3.22 15.68 -5.79
CA PHE A 69 2.12 14.95 -5.16
C PHE A 69 2.59 13.80 -4.29
N SER A 70 3.75 13.21 -4.54
CA SER A 70 4.21 12.05 -3.76
C SER A 70 5.69 11.76 -3.93
N ARG A 71 6.23 10.96 -2.99
CA ARG A 71 7.64 10.58 -2.97
C ARG A 71 7.84 9.31 -2.14
N ALA A 72 8.74 8.43 -2.60
CA ALA A 72 9.30 7.36 -1.77
C ALA A 72 10.22 7.95 -0.69
N VAL A 73 10.01 7.59 0.58
CA VAL A 73 10.76 8.12 1.73
C VAL A 73 11.64 7.09 2.43
N GLY A 74 11.65 5.86 1.93
CA GLY A 74 12.50 4.79 2.41
C GLY A 74 12.12 3.47 1.73
N ALA A 75 12.73 2.40 2.22
CA ALA A 75 12.32 1.03 1.92
C ALA A 75 10.80 0.89 2.17
N GLY A 76 10.02 0.77 1.10
CA GLY A 76 8.61 0.47 1.13
C GLY A 76 7.70 1.57 1.65
N SER A 77 8.24 2.74 1.95
CA SER A 77 7.53 3.84 2.59
C SER A 77 7.33 5.00 1.61
N TRP A 78 6.18 5.64 1.65
CA TRP A 78 5.85 6.73 0.75
C TRP A 78 5.05 7.82 1.47
N VAL A 79 5.25 9.06 1.03
CA VAL A 79 4.46 10.21 1.44
C VAL A 79 3.76 10.80 0.23
N ALA A 80 2.47 11.11 0.38
CA ALA A 80 1.65 11.75 -0.62
C ALA A 80 1.03 13.03 -0.07
N ARG A 81 1.16 14.13 -0.82
CA ARG A 81 0.40 15.36 -0.60
C ARG A 81 -0.99 15.17 -1.20
N VAL A 82 -1.99 15.04 -0.33
CA VAL A 82 -3.40 14.84 -0.73
C VAL A 82 -4.21 16.13 -0.72
N GLY A 83 -3.61 17.24 -0.29
CA GLY A 83 -4.24 18.56 -0.31
C GLY A 83 -3.32 19.66 0.24
N ALA A 84 -3.85 20.89 0.32
CA ALA A 84 -3.14 21.98 0.98
C ALA A 84 -3.00 21.69 2.48
N GLY A 85 -1.75 21.54 2.96
CA GLY A 85 -1.47 21.19 4.36
C GLY A 85 -1.96 19.79 4.75
N ARG A 86 -2.18 18.88 3.79
CA ARG A 86 -2.63 17.50 4.05
C ARG A 86 -1.72 16.49 3.40
N TYR A 87 -1.22 15.57 4.20
CA TYR A 87 -0.28 14.54 3.75
C TYR A 87 -0.69 13.18 4.28
N LEU A 88 -0.58 12.17 3.43
CA LEU A 88 -0.72 10.78 3.80
C LEU A 88 0.67 10.14 3.79
N LEU A 89 1.01 9.48 4.87
CA LEU A 89 2.25 8.71 5.00
C LEU A 89 1.87 7.25 5.17
N SER A 90 2.45 6.37 4.35
CA SER A 90 2.48 4.93 4.59
C SER A 90 3.92 4.52 4.84
N GLU A 91 4.12 3.71 5.86
CA GLU A 91 5.44 3.40 6.36
C GLU A 91 5.62 1.93 6.66
N ASP A 92 6.77 1.42 6.24
CA ASP A 92 7.33 0.17 6.74
C ASP A 92 7.86 0.37 8.16
N THR A 93 7.62 -0.63 8.98
CA THR A 93 7.73 -0.67 10.44
C THR A 93 9.09 -0.32 11.06
N GLN A 94 10.11 0.02 10.26
CA GLN A 94 11.50 0.11 10.70
C GLN A 94 12.12 1.52 10.75
N ARG A 95 11.46 2.60 10.28
CA ARG A 95 12.23 3.81 9.91
C ARG A 95 11.82 5.16 10.49
N VAL A 96 10.57 5.39 10.85
CA VAL A 96 10.09 6.61 11.49
C VAL A 96 9.93 6.21 12.94
N GLY A 97 11.01 6.45 13.71
CA GLY A 97 10.89 6.65 15.14
C GLY A 97 9.65 7.50 15.34
N GLU A 98 8.72 6.99 16.16
CA GLU A 98 7.32 7.40 16.23
C GLU A 98 7.21 8.86 15.81
N ILE A 99 6.35 9.19 14.83
CA ILE A 99 5.84 10.56 14.77
C ILE A 99 5.04 10.72 16.06
N GLU A 100 5.76 10.84 17.18
CA GLU A 100 5.29 11.22 18.49
C GLU A 100 4.46 12.42 18.17
N GLU A 101 3.15 12.38 18.44
CA GLU A 101 2.24 13.50 18.21
C GLU A 101 2.97 14.74 18.70
N PRO A 102 3.59 15.53 17.80
CA PRO A 102 4.40 16.59 18.30
C PRO A 102 3.36 17.52 18.92
N ALA A 103 3.58 17.99 20.13
CA ALA A 103 2.82 19.10 20.69
C ALA A 103 3.07 20.42 19.88
N MET A 104 3.27 20.31 18.57
CA MET A 104 3.26 21.40 17.63
C MET A 104 1.81 21.81 17.42
N ARG A 105 1.50 23.02 17.87
CA ARG A 105 0.16 23.64 17.81
C ARG A 105 -0.51 23.59 16.42
N ASP A 106 0.27 23.39 15.37
CA ASP A 106 -0.16 23.49 13.97
C ASP A 106 -0.10 22.15 13.20
N VAL A 107 -0.02 21.02 13.90
CA VAL A 107 -0.08 19.68 13.28
C VAL A 107 -1.09 18.79 13.99
N THR A 108 -1.97 18.16 13.21
CA THR A 108 -2.83 17.07 13.66
C THR A 108 -2.41 15.77 12.97
N VAL A 109 -2.26 14.69 13.73
CA VAL A 109 -1.90 13.36 13.24
C VAL A 109 -3.07 12.42 13.47
N LEU A 110 -3.56 11.76 12.44
CA LEU A 110 -4.60 10.73 12.55
C LEU A 110 -4.07 9.40 12.02
N THR A 111 -4.13 8.35 12.84
CA THR A 111 -3.85 6.99 12.38
C THR A 111 -4.95 6.51 11.43
N GLN A 112 -4.58 5.86 10.34
CA GLN A 112 -5.50 5.33 9.33
C GLN A 112 -5.46 3.80 9.32
N SER A 113 -6.63 3.18 9.20
CA SER A 113 -6.77 1.72 9.05
C SER A 113 -7.06 1.32 7.60
N TRP A 114 -6.64 2.15 6.64
CA TRP A 114 -6.87 1.91 5.22
C TRP A 114 -6.18 0.62 4.75
N VAL A 115 -6.86 -0.05 3.84
CA VAL A 115 -6.33 -1.22 3.16
C VAL A 115 -5.26 -0.75 2.18
N GLU A 116 -4.12 -1.42 2.18
CA GLU A 116 -3.09 -1.27 1.16
C GLU A 116 -2.70 -2.66 0.70
N PHE A 117 -2.62 -2.87 -0.60
CA PHE A 117 -2.11 -4.12 -1.17
C PHE A 117 -1.26 -3.81 -2.40
N ALA A 118 -0.29 -4.68 -2.66
CA ALA A 118 0.53 -4.62 -3.87
C ALA A 118 -0.06 -5.50 -4.97
N ILE A 119 0.12 -5.05 -6.21
CA ILE A 119 -0.02 -5.83 -7.44
C ILE A 119 1.32 -5.74 -8.15
N PHE A 120 1.93 -6.87 -8.49
CA PHE A 120 3.27 -6.90 -9.05
C PHE A 120 3.44 -7.96 -10.14
N GLY A 121 4.45 -7.75 -10.98
CA GLY A 121 4.82 -8.66 -12.08
C GLY A 121 4.09 -8.35 -13.39
N ALA A 122 4.31 -9.20 -14.39
CA ALA A 122 3.93 -8.93 -15.78
C ALA A 122 2.42 -8.69 -15.99
N MET A 123 1.56 -9.36 -15.21
CA MET A 123 0.10 -9.23 -15.29
C MET A 123 -0.44 -7.87 -14.83
N THR A 124 0.37 -7.08 -14.11
CA THR A 124 -0.07 -5.83 -13.48
C THR A 124 -0.63 -4.85 -14.51
N THR A 125 0.01 -4.75 -15.68
CA THR A 125 -0.43 -3.82 -16.73
C THR A 125 -1.78 -4.23 -17.31
N GLU A 126 -1.96 -5.51 -17.59
CA GLU A 126 -3.20 -6.06 -18.17
C GLU A 126 -4.39 -5.83 -17.23
N ILE A 127 -4.27 -6.30 -15.98
CA ILE A 127 -5.28 -6.13 -14.94
C ILE A 127 -5.66 -4.66 -14.73
N LEU A 128 -4.64 -3.79 -14.57
CA LEU A 128 -4.92 -2.38 -14.31
C LEU A 128 -5.49 -1.67 -15.54
N SER A 129 -5.13 -2.09 -16.75
CA SER A 129 -5.72 -1.51 -17.97
C SER A 129 -7.18 -1.86 -18.16
N GLU A 130 -7.61 -3.01 -17.65
CA GLU A 130 -9.00 -3.47 -17.72
C GLU A 130 -9.87 -2.82 -16.64
N LEU A 131 -9.37 -2.73 -15.41
CA LEU A 131 -10.18 -2.30 -14.27
C LEU A 131 -10.05 -0.81 -13.92
N CYS A 132 -8.98 -0.14 -14.33
CA CYS A 132 -8.72 1.25 -13.96
C CYS A 132 -9.26 2.21 -15.02
N THR A 133 -10.05 3.19 -14.59
CA THR A 133 -10.55 4.24 -15.50
C THR A 133 -9.44 5.18 -15.98
N THR A 134 -8.33 5.25 -15.23
CA THR A 134 -7.22 6.15 -15.50
C THR A 134 -6.08 5.41 -16.18
N ASN A 135 -5.58 5.94 -17.31
CA ASN A 135 -4.35 5.46 -17.92
C ASN A 135 -3.16 5.75 -17.00
N LEU A 136 -2.69 4.75 -16.26
CA LEU A 136 -1.60 4.90 -15.29
C LEU A 136 -0.25 5.16 -15.96
N ALA A 137 -0.06 4.76 -17.22
CA ALA A 137 1.20 4.88 -17.94
C ALA A 137 1.62 6.34 -18.18
N GLN A 138 0.67 7.29 -18.18
CA GLN A 138 0.94 8.72 -18.40
C GLN A 138 1.59 9.42 -17.18
N TYR A 139 1.52 8.80 -15.99
CA TYR A 139 2.08 9.37 -14.77
C TYR A 139 3.53 8.91 -14.56
N PRO A 140 4.40 9.68 -13.91
CA PRO A 140 5.75 9.22 -13.61
C PRO A 140 5.73 8.08 -12.57
N MET A 141 6.83 7.34 -12.45
CA MET A 141 7.08 6.53 -11.25
C MET A 141 7.13 7.42 -10.00
N ASN A 142 6.83 6.86 -8.85
CA ASN A 142 6.54 7.57 -7.59
C ASN A 142 5.26 8.41 -7.59
N ALA A 143 4.41 8.34 -8.61
CA ALA A 143 3.15 9.08 -8.62
C ALA A 143 2.10 8.45 -7.68
N TRP A 144 1.37 9.31 -6.99
CA TRP A 144 0.15 9.03 -6.25
C TRP A 144 -1.04 9.49 -7.08
N ILE A 145 -1.91 8.54 -7.44
CA ILE A 145 -2.93 8.74 -8.46
C ILE A 145 -4.29 8.36 -7.85
N PRO A 146 -5.09 9.34 -7.42
CA PRO A 146 -6.50 9.12 -7.11
C PRO A 146 -7.26 8.70 -8.39
N THR A 147 -8.00 7.61 -8.34
CA THR A 147 -8.72 7.03 -9.50
C THR A 147 -9.86 6.12 -9.04
N LEU A 148 -10.62 5.59 -10.01
CA LEU A 148 -11.48 4.44 -9.82
C LEU A 148 -10.76 3.17 -10.31
N LEU A 149 -10.96 2.07 -9.58
CA LEU A 149 -10.51 0.73 -9.93
C LEU A 149 -11.67 -0.23 -9.63
N ALA A 150 -12.20 -0.90 -10.66
CA ALA A 150 -13.42 -1.72 -10.53
C ALA A 150 -14.55 -0.98 -9.79
N ASP A 151 -14.83 0.26 -10.23
CA ASP A 151 -15.86 1.17 -9.69
C ASP A 151 -15.68 1.64 -8.22
N SER A 152 -14.64 1.23 -7.52
CA SER A 152 -14.33 1.73 -6.17
C SER A 152 -13.31 2.87 -6.20
N GLU A 153 -13.47 3.85 -5.30
CA GLU A 153 -12.51 4.93 -5.09
C GLU A 153 -11.23 4.41 -4.47
N VAL A 154 -10.11 4.58 -5.19
CA VAL A 154 -8.79 4.17 -4.73
C VAL A 154 -7.76 5.27 -4.98
N ALA A 155 -6.60 5.10 -4.37
CA ALA A 155 -5.40 5.74 -4.83
C ALA A 155 -4.36 4.69 -5.19
N ILE A 156 -3.70 4.88 -6.33
CA ILE A 156 -2.64 4.01 -6.81
C ILE A 156 -1.30 4.72 -6.66
N TYR A 157 -0.39 4.10 -5.93
CA TYR A 157 1.01 4.50 -5.87
C TYR A 157 1.83 3.68 -6.88
N ARG A 158 2.45 4.36 -7.85
CA ARG A 158 3.37 3.74 -8.82
C ARG A 158 4.76 3.61 -8.19
N CYS A 159 5.15 2.41 -7.78
CA CYS A 159 6.42 2.24 -7.10
C CYS A 159 7.62 2.38 -8.05
N PRO A 160 8.76 2.93 -7.58
CA PRO A 160 9.93 3.18 -8.42
C PRO A 160 10.80 1.94 -8.67
N ALA A 161 10.73 0.92 -7.81
CA ALA A 161 11.50 -0.31 -7.92
C ALA A 161 10.57 -1.43 -8.40
N THR A 162 10.82 -1.98 -9.59
CA THR A 162 10.04 -3.07 -10.24
C THR A 162 8.60 -2.69 -10.62
N GLN A 163 8.01 -3.40 -11.59
CA GLN A 163 6.65 -3.17 -12.10
C GLN A 163 5.60 -3.56 -11.04
N HIS A 164 5.56 -2.85 -9.93
CA HIS A 164 4.52 -3.02 -8.92
C HIS A 164 3.81 -1.71 -8.61
N HIS A 165 2.52 -1.84 -8.35
CA HIS A 165 1.64 -0.77 -7.94
C HIS A 165 1.09 -1.11 -6.57
N ARG A 166 0.91 -0.10 -5.74
CA ARG A 166 0.17 -0.27 -4.49
C ARG A 166 -1.16 0.41 -4.60
N VAL A 167 -2.21 -0.33 -4.26
CA VAL A 167 -3.57 0.16 -4.23
C VAL A 167 -3.91 0.45 -2.78
N VAL A 168 -4.40 1.66 -2.52
CA VAL A 168 -4.84 2.12 -1.21
C VAL A 168 -6.31 2.47 -1.30
N CYS A 169 -7.12 1.94 -0.39
CA CYS A 169 -8.56 2.15 -0.40
C CYS A 169 -9.16 2.13 1.01
N ALA A 170 -10.43 2.56 1.10
CA ALA A 170 -11.19 2.46 2.33
C ALA A 170 -11.42 0.98 2.70
N PRO A 171 -11.47 0.62 4.00
CA PRO A 171 -11.65 -0.77 4.43
C PRO A 171 -12.93 -1.44 3.90
N ALA A 172 -13.99 -0.66 3.67
CA ALA A 172 -15.26 -1.17 3.15
C ALA A 172 -15.14 -1.76 1.74
N GLU A 173 -14.23 -1.22 0.91
CA GLU A 173 -14.01 -1.65 -0.47
C GLU A 173 -12.91 -2.72 -0.59
N GLY A 174 -12.04 -2.81 0.42
CA GLY A 174 -10.78 -3.52 0.32
C GLY A 174 -10.91 -4.99 -0.05
N LEU A 175 -11.77 -5.75 0.64
CA LEU A 175 -11.93 -7.18 0.39
C LEU A 175 -12.50 -7.44 -1.01
N TYR A 176 -13.52 -6.70 -1.41
CA TYR A 176 -14.11 -6.81 -2.75
C TYR A 176 -13.06 -6.57 -3.85
N LEU A 177 -12.33 -5.46 -3.76
CA LEU A 177 -11.29 -5.12 -4.73
C LEU A 177 -10.18 -6.16 -4.77
N PHE A 178 -9.66 -6.53 -3.60
CA PHE A 178 -8.57 -7.50 -3.51
C PHE A 178 -8.98 -8.86 -4.08
N SER A 179 -10.15 -9.38 -3.71
CA SER A 179 -10.66 -10.65 -4.23
C SER A 179 -10.93 -10.61 -5.73
N THR A 180 -11.46 -9.51 -6.24
CA THR A 180 -11.70 -9.33 -7.69
C THR A 180 -10.38 -9.40 -8.46
N ILE A 181 -9.37 -8.65 -8.02
CA ILE A 181 -8.06 -8.61 -8.67
C ILE A 181 -7.32 -9.93 -8.48
N ALA A 182 -7.46 -10.59 -7.34
CA ALA A 182 -6.89 -11.92 -7.08
C ALA A 182 -7.47 -12.99 -8.03
N GLY A 183 -8.76 -12.89 -8.36
CA GLY A 183 -9.40 -13.75 -9.36
C GLY A 183 -8.74 -13.61 -10.73
N LEU A 184 -8.63 -12.38 -11.24
CA LEU A 184 -7.97 -12.10 -12.54
C LEU A 184 -6.50 -12.48 -12.53
N ALA A 185 -5.78 -12.17 -11.45
CA ALA A 185 -4.39 -12.57 -11.30
C ALA A 185 -4.22 -14.08 -11.43
N LYS A 186 -5.09 -14.87 -10.79
CA LYS A 186 -5.07 -16.33 -10.89
C LYS A 186 -5.33 -16.83 -12.31
N GLU A 187 -6.25 -16.21 -13.05
CA GLU A 187 -6.51 -16.53 -14.46
C GLU A 187 -5.28 -16.26 -15.34
N LEU A 188 -4.50 -15.24 -14.99
CA LEU A 188 -3.23 -14.88 -15.64
C LEU A 188 -2.00 -15.62 -15.07
N GLY A 189 -2.20 -16.62 -14.20
CA GLY A 189 -1.13 -17.44 -13.62
C GLY A 189 -0.34 -16.77 -12.49
N GLY A 190 -0.84 -15.66 -11.93
CA GLY A 190 -0.31 -15.02 -10.73
C GLY A 190 -0.75 -15.71 -9.43
N GLU A 191 -0.10 -15.35 -8.32
CA GLU A 191 -0.33 -15.94 -7.00
C GLU A 191 -0.59 -14.88 -5.92
N LEU A 192 -1.35 -15.25 -4.89
CA LEU A 192 -1.34 -14.49 -3.63
C LEU A 192 -0.06 -14.79 -2.84
N LEU A 193 0.57 -13.76 -2.30
CA LEU A 193 1.73 -13.82 -1.42
C LEU A 193 1.35 -13.32 -0.03
N GLY A 194 2.01 -13.88 0.99
CA GLY A 194 1.99 -13.31 2.32
C GLY A 194 2.86 -12.05 2.41
N PHE A 195 2.69 -11.28 3.49
CA PHE A 195 3.42 -10.04 3.72
C PHE A 195 4.95 -10.23 3.65
N ASP A 196 5.50 -11.19 4.39
CA ASP A 196 6.95 -11.43 4.47
C ASP A 196 7.51 -11.97 3.15
N ASP A 197 6.72 -12.75 2.42
CA ASP A 197 7.09 -13.24 1.09
C ASP A 197 7.28 -12.08 0.11
N TYR A 198 6.31 -11.17 0.07
CA TYR A 198 6.39 -9.97 -0.75
C TYR A 198 7.61 -9.11 -0.41
N CYS A 199 7.89 -8.91 0.88
CA CYS A 199 9.06 -8.15 1.33
C CYS A 199 10.39 -8.76 0.86
N LYS A 200 10.49 -10.10 0.83
CA LYS A 200 11.69 -10.80 0.36
C LYS A 200 11.89 -10.69 -1.14
N THR A 201 10.80 -10.74 -1.92
CA THR A 201 10.88 -10.80 -3.40
C THR A 201 10.95 -9.43 -4.05
N ASN A 202 10.30 -8.42 -3.48
CA ASN A 202 10.07 -7.15 -4.15
C ASN A 202 10.79 -5.96 -3.50
N VAL A 203 11.60 -6.20 -2.46
CA VAL A 203 12.28 -5.20 -1.63
C VAL A 203 11.34 -4.01 -1.37
N LEU A 204 10.57 -4.10 -0.28
CA LEU A 204 10.18 -2.87 0.42
C LEU A 204 11.47 -2.06 0.58
#